data_AF-A0AB36KDU3-F1
#
_entry.id   AF-A0AB36KDU3-F1
#
_cell.length_a   1.000
_cell.length_b   1.000
_cell.length_c   1.000
_cell.angle_alpha   90.00
_cell.angle_beta   90.00
_cell.angle_gamma   90.00
#
_symmetry.space_group_name_H-M   'P 1'
#
loop_
_entity.id
_entity.type
_entity.pdbx_description
1 polymer ?
#
loop_
_entity_poly.entity_id
_entity_poly.type
_entity_poly.pdbx_seq_one_letter_code
_entity_poly.pdbx_strand_id
1 'polypeptide(L)'
;MSLGAVVRLIFCYKLEGVILDLKHINFKSYYPNNKNALFINNKKNPLSGASKVHIALNLLWTIRNRAYHWENLLKIQPNNRPRITTYFTGLKDNDRAKIPMNISVEPSKIVLFLDDLIKSIGNKDLENLSSL
;
A
#
# COMPACT_ATOMS: atom_id res chain seq x y z
N MET A 1 2.93 -19.52 9.42
CA MET A 1 3.53 -18.15 9.36
C MET A 1 2.40 -17.16 9.10
N SER A 2 2.29 -16.04 9.84
CA SER A 2 1.21 -15.06 9.62
C SER A 2 1.53 -14.11 8.47
N LEU A 3 0.51 -13.52 7.83
CA LEU A 3 0.71 -12.50 6.79
C LEU A 3 1.62 -11.35 7.27
N GLY A 4 1.43 -10.90 8.52
CA GLY A 4 2.28 -9.86 9.11
C GLY A 4 3.74 -10.29 9.25
N ALA A 5 4.02 -11.57 9.55
CA ALA A 5 5.38 -12.09 9.59
C ALA A 5 6.00 -12.13 8.19
N VAL A 6 5.25 -12.56 7.17
CA VAL A 6 5.70 -12.55 5.77
C VAL A 6 6.05 -11.13 5.34
N VAL A 7 5.15 -10.15 5.55
CA VAL A 7 5.40 -8.74 5.21
C VAL A 7 6.67 -8.21 5.88
N ARG A 8 6.90 -8.53 7.17
CA ARG A 8 8.13 -8.12 7.87
C ARG A 8 9.39 -8.76 7.29
N LEU A 9 9.34 -10.02 6.88
CA LEU A 9 10.47 -10.69 6.23
C LEU A 9 10.80 -10.04 4.88
N ILE A 10 9.79 -9.70 4.08
CA ILE A 10 9.96 -8.97 2.82
C ILE A 10 10.74 -7.68 3.04
N PHE A 11 10.34 -6.88 4.05
CA PHE A 11 11.01 -5.63 4.37
C PHE A 11 12.42 -5.84 4.93
N CYS A 12 12.61 -6.87 5.77
CA CYS A 12 13.91 -7.19 6.36
C CYS A 12 14.95 -7.56 5.30
N TYR A 13 14.53 -8.31 4.27
CA TYR A 13 15.39 -8.76 3.17
C TYR A 13 15.34 -7.84 1.94
N LYS A 14 14.65 -6.69 2.01
CA LYS A 14 14.48 -5.73 0.91
C LYS A 14 13.94 -6.37 -0.39
N LEU A 15 12.99 -7.30 -0.26
CA LEU A 15 12.44 -8.09 -1.37
C LEU A 15 11.28 -7.40 -2.09
N GLU A 16 10.94 -6.15 -1.75
CA GLU A 16 9.80 -5.44 -2.32
C GLU A 16 9.84 -5.37 -3.85
N GLY A 17 11.03 -5.19 -4.44
CA GLY A 17 11.19 -5.11 -5.90
C GLY A 17 11.14 -6.45 -6.63
N VAL A 18 11.18 -7.57 -5.90
CA VAL A 18 11.22 -8.93 -6.45
C VAL A 18 9.84 -9.60 -6.36
N ILE A 19 9.12 -9.35 -5.27
CA ILE A 19 7.90 -10.10 -4.94
C ILE A 19 6.67 -9.60 -5.72
N LEU A 20 6.60 -8.31 -6.04
CA LEU A 20 5.47 -7.71 -6.75
C LEU A 20 5.99 -6.59 -7.66
N ASP A 21 5.40 -6.45 -8.86
CA ASP A 21 5.61 -5.26 -9.70
C ASP A 21 4.38 -4.36 -9.68
N LEU A 22 4.44 -3.30 -8.87
CA LEU A 22 3.38 -2.30 -8.74
C LEU A 22 3.67 -1.00 -9.48
N LYS A 23 4.55 -0.99 -10.49
CA LYS A 23 4.89 0.24 -11.26
C LYS A 23 3.65 0.94 -11.82
N HIS A 24 2.64 0.19 -12.23
CA HIS A 24 1.41 0.72 -12.83
C HIS A 24 0.39 1.25 -11.81
N ILE A 25 0.51 0.90 -10.52
CA ILE A 25 -0.45 1.34 -9.50
C ILE A 25 -0.40 2.86 -9.31
N ASN A 26 -1.58 3.46 -9.23
CA ASN A 26 -1.79 4.87 -8.90
C ASN A 26 -2.57 4.96 -7.58
N PHE A 27 -1.92 5.38 -6.49
CA PHE A 27 -2.58 5.48 -5.19
C PHE A 27 -3.72 6.49 -5.14
N LYS A 28 -3.80 7.45 -6.06
CA LYS A 28 -4.94 8.37 -6.15
C LYS A 28 -6.24 7.66 -6.52
N SER A 29 -6.16 6.49 -7.17
CA SER A 29 -7.34 5.67 -7.50
C SER A 29 -8.05 5.14 -6.25
N TYR A 30 -7.34 5.05 -5.12
CA TYR A 30 -7.89 4.52 -3.85
C TYR A 30 -8.24 5.60 -2.83
N TYR A 31 -7.65 6.79 -2.96
CA TYR A 31 -8.03 7.98 -2.18
C TYR A 31 -7.50 9.23 -2.91
N PRO A 32 -8.36 10.21 -3.29
CA PRO A 32 -7.94 11.35 -4.12
C PRO A 32 -6.78 12.18 -3.55
N ASN A 33 -6.69 12.27 -2.21
CA ASN A 33 -5.67 13.06 -1.52
C ASN A 33 -4.33 12.31 -1.36
N ASN A 34 -4.21 11.08 -1.87
CA ASN A 34 -2.93 10.38 -1.90
C ASN A 34 -1.93 11.07 -2.84
N LYS A 35 -0.65 10.87 -2.54
CA LYS A 35 0.46 11.31 -3.37
C LYS A 35 1.11 10.09 -4.03
N ASN A 36 1.48 10.21 -5.31
CA ASN A 36 2.26 9.20 -6.03
C ASN A 36 3.75 9.54 -6.11
N ALA A 37 4.18 10.54 -5.35
CA ALA A 37 5.55 11.04 -5.36
C ALA A 37 5.96 11.41 -3.94
N LEU A 38 7.17 11.02 -3.58
CA LEU A 38 7.83 11.42 -2.33
C LEU A 38 8.64 12.69 -2.60
N PHE A 39 8.65 13.61 -1.65
CA PHE A 39 9.55 14.77 -1.72
C PHE A 39 10.87 14.41 -1.05
N ILE A 40 11.96 14.51 -1.81
CA ILE A 40 13.33 14.25 -1.37
C ILE A 40 14.13 15.52 -1.64
N ASN A 41 14.72 16.14 -0.61
CA ASN A 41 15.39 17.44 -0.71
C ASN A 41 14.53 18.49 -1.44
N ASN A 42 13.25 18.61 -1.04
CA ASN A 42 12.23 19.47 -1.67
C ASN A 42 11.94 19.21 -3.16
N LYS A 43 12.53 18.18 -3.76
CA LYS A 43 12.24 17.75 -5.13
C LYS A 43 11.22 16.64 -5.13
N LYS A 44 10.22 16.75 -6.00
CA LYS A 44 9.17 15.74 -6.18
C LYS A 44 9.74 14.56 -6.98
N ASN A 45 9.79 13.39 -6.37
CA ASN A 45 10.29 12.16 -6.97
C ASN A 45 9.15 11.14 -7.06
N PRO A 46 8.80 10.62 -8.25
CA PRO A 46 7.82 9.54 -8.38
C PRO A 46 8.17 8.34 -7.51
N LEU A 47 7.15 7.66 -6.98
CA LEU A 47 7.37 6.45 -6.19
C LEU A 47 7.94 5.33 -7.07
N SER A 48 9.05 4.75 -6.63
CA SER A 48 9.61 3.53 -7.24
C SER A 48 8.67 2.34 -7.05
N GLY A 49 8.81 1.30 -7.89
CA GLY A 49 8.05 0.05 -7.74
C GLY A 49 8.18 -0.53 -6.33
N ALA A 50 9.41 -0.64 -5.81
CA ALA A 50 9.66 -1.10 -4.44
C ALA A 50 8.97 -0.22 -3.37
N SER A 51 8.96 1.11 -3.53
CA SER A 51 8.23 2.00 -2.61
C SER A 51 6.72 1.74 -2.65
N LYS A 52 6.16 1.53 -3.86
CA LYS A 52 4.74 1.21 -4.02
C LYS A 52 4.39 -0.13 -3.37
N VAL A 53 5.22 -1.16 -3.55
CA VAL A 53 5.06 -2.46 -2.88
C VAL A 53 5.12 -2.33 -1.36
N HIS A 54 6.09 -1.58 -0.85
CA HIS A 54 6.21 -1.34 0.59
C HIS A 54 4.95 -0.69 1.18
N ILE A 55 4.43 0.34 0.51
CA ILE A 55 3.18 1.01 0.90
C ILE A 55 1.99 0.04 0.83
N ALA A 56 1.87 -0.69 -0.28
CA ALA A 56 0.78 -1.62 -0.51
C ALA A 56 0.73 -2.75 0.54
N LEU A 57 1.88 -3.33 0.89
CA LEU A 57 1.96 -4.38 1.90
C LEU A 57 1.58 -3.88 3.31
N ASN A 58 1.95 -2.64 3.66
CA ASN A 58 1.49 -2.04 4.92
C ASN A 58 -0.02 -1.76 4.93
N LEU A 59 -0.59 -1.34 3.79
CA LEU A 59 -2.03 -1.16 3.64
C LEU A 59 -2.76 -2.51 3.75
N LEU A 60 -2.26 -3.55 3.07
CA LEU A 60 -2.80 -4.91 3.15
C LEU A 60 -2.77 -5.44 4.59
N TRP A 61 -1.65 -5.22 5.30
CA TRP A 61 -1.56 -5.59 6.71
C TRP A 61 -2.57 -4.82 7.58
N THR A 62 -2.77 -3.53 7.29
CA THR A 62 -3.78 -2.71 7.98
C THR A 62 -5.20 -3.20 7.73
N ILE A 63 -5.54 -3.54 6.48
CA ILE A 63 -6.83 -4.13 6.11
C ILE A 63 -7.04 -5.44 6.88
N ARG A 64 -6.06 -6.36 6.82
CA ARG A 64 -6.13 -7.65 7.53
C ARG A 64 -6.37 -7.48 9.03
N ASN A 65 -5.67 -6.54 9.69
CA ASN A 65 -5.83 -6.33 11.13
C ASN A 65 -7.19 -5.73 11.48
N ARG A 66 -7.72 -4.86 10.63
CA ARG A 66 -9.03 -4.24 10.84
C ARG A 66 -10.18 -5.18 10.51
N ALA A 67 -10.03 -6.07 9.53
CA ALA A 67 -11.04 -7.02 9.11
C ALA A 67 -11.48 -8.02 10.20
N TYR A 68 -10.71 -8.15 11.29
CA TYR A 68 -11.12 -8.92 12.48
C TYR A 68 -12.45 -8.43 13.06
N HIS A 69 -12.72 -7.13 12.97
CA HIS A 69 -14.03 -6.54 13.20
C HIS A 69 -14.39 -5.73 11.96
N TRP A 70 -15.16 -6.32 11.05
CA TRP A 70 -15.36 -5.82 9.70
C TRP A 70 -15.80 -4.33 9.66
N GLU A 71 -16.54 -3.84 10.65
CA GLU A 71 -16.96 -2.44 10.72
C GLU A 71 -15.77 -1.46 10.83
N ASN A 72 -14.62 -1.92 11.31
CA ASN A 72 -13.39 -1.13 11.35
C ASN A 72 -12.84 -0.81 9.95
N LEU A 73 -13.22 -1.57 8.93
CA LEU A 73 -12.87 -1.28 7.53
C LEU A 73 -13.58 -0.01 7.02
N LEU A 74 -14.76 0.29 7.58
CA LEU A 74 -15.58 1.44 7.19
C LEU A 74 -15.23 2.73 7.94
N LYS A 75 -14.42 2.65 9.00
CA LYS A 75 -14.15 3.78 9.89
C LYS A 75 -13.28 4.85 9.23
N ILE A 76 -13.65 6.10 9.49
CA ILE A 76 -12.92 7.31 9.12
C ILE A 76 -12.30 7.92 10.39
N GLN A 77 -11.24 8.71 10.24
CA GLN A 77 -10.63 9.51 11.29
C GLN A 77 -11.35 10.87 11.44
N PRO A 78 -11.21 11.58 12.56
CA PRO A 78 -11.83 12.90 12.76
C PRO A 78 -11.45 13.95 11.70
N ASN A 79 -10.26 13.82 11.10
CA ASN A 79 -9.77 14.68 10.00
C ASN A 79 -10.31 14.26 8.62
N ASN A 80 -11.39 13.47 8.59
CA ASN A 80 -12.04 12.96 7.38
C ASN A 80 -11.16 12.04 6.51
N ARG A 81 -10.13 11.43 7.09
CA ARG A 81 -9.22 10.50 6.40
C ARG A 81 -9.57 9.04 6.70
N PRO A 82 -9.47 8.09 5.74
CA PRO A 82 -9.71 6.68 6.03
C PRO A 82 -8.83 6.12 7.15
N ARG A 83 -9.34 5.20 7.97
CA ARG A 83 -8.51 4.49 8.97
C ARG A 83 -7.61 3.42 8.37
N ILE A 84 -7.83 3.05 7.12
CA ILE A 84 -6.90 2.25 6.31
C ILE A 84 -5.88 3.24 5.73
N THR A 85 -4.89 3.59 6.55
CA THR A 85 -3.84 4.54 6.22
C THR A 85 -2.50 3.98 6.69
N THR A 86 -1.48 4.12 5.86
CA THR A 86 -0.09 3.89 6.24
C THR A 86 0.70 5.19 6.15
N TYR A 87 1.66 5.34 7.06
CA TYR A 87 2.64 6.42 7.05
C TYR A 87 3.89 5.95 6.31
N PHE A 88 4.40 6.76 5.40
CA PHE A 88 5.55 6.41 4.56
C PHE A 88 6.58 7.54 4.53
N THR A 89 7.82 7.21 4.88
CA THR A 89 8.97 8.13 4.94
C THR A 89 9.98 7.90 3.82
N GLY A 90 9.70 7.00 2.87
CA GLY A 90 10.70 6.49 1.94
C GLY A 90 11.44 5.26 2.47
N LEU A 91 12.02 4.49 1.55
CA LEU A 91 12.89 3.35 1.90
C LEU A 91 14.20 3.84 2.53
N LYS A 92 14.78 3.04 3.43
CA LYS A 92 16.00 3.35 4.20
C LYS A 92 17.27 3.15 3.36
N ASP A 93 17.37 3.87 2.24
CA ASP A 93 18.49 3.72 1.31
C ASP A 93 19.37 4.97 1.20
N ASN A 94 19.03 6.07 1.91
CA ASN A 94 19.86 7.27 1.99
C ASN A 94 19.45 8.21 3.13
N ASP A 95 20.43 8.98 3.63
CA ASP A 95 20.28 10.02 4.66
C ASP A 95 19.68 11.33 4.12
N ARG A 96 19.03 11.28 2.95
CA ARG A 96 18.41 12.47 2.35
C ARG A 96 17.17 12.86 3.14
N ALA A 97 16.95 14.16 3.29
CA ALA A 97 15.73 14.68 3.91
C ALA A 97 14.52 14.29 3.05
N LYS A 98 13.58 13.58 3.67
CA LYS A 98 12.34 13.08 3.04
C LYS A 98 11.15 13.67 3.77
N ILE A 99 10.21 14.23 3.02
CA ILE A 99 8.94 14.68 3.61
C ILE A 99 8.01 13.46 3.67
N PRO A 100 7.60 13.03 4.88
CA PRO A 100 6.71 11.90 5.02
C PRO A 100 5.34 12.16 4.40
N MET A 101 4.65 11.08 4.07
CA MET A 101 3.28 11.15 3.59
C MET A 101 2.44 10.02 4.14
N ASN A 102 1.16 10.32 4.31
CA ASN A 102 0.15 9.31 4.54
C ASN A 102 -0.42 8.87 3.20
N ILE A 103 -0.57 7.56 3.02
CA ILE A 103 -1.27 6.94 1.90
C ILE A 103 -2.43 6.13 2.47
N SER A 104 -3.61 6.27 1.87
CA SER A 104 -4.86 5.72 2.38
C SER A 104 -5.63 4.95 1.33
N VAL A 105 -6.51 4.06 1.77
CA VAL A 105 -7.53 3.43 0.93
C VAL A 105 -8.88 3.82 1.52
N GLU A 106 -9.74 4.44 0.72
CA GLU A 106 -11.12 4.70 1.13
C GLU A 106 -11.88 3.38 1.31
N PRO A 107 -12.84 3.31 2.25
CA PRO A 107 -13.62 2.10 2.47
C PRO A 107 -14.26 1.52 1.20
N SER A 108 -14.81 2.38 0.34
CA SER A 108 -15.44 2.01 -0.93
C SER A 108 -14.45 1.53 -2.00
N LYS A 109 -13.14 1.69 -1.79
CA LYS A 109 -12.07 1.34 -2.72
C LYS A 109 -11.21 0.17 -2.25
N ILE A 110 -11.57 -0.47 -1.13
CA ILE A 110 -10.83 -1.64 -0.61
C ILE A 110 -10.83 -2.78 -1.63
N VAL A 111 -11.99 -3.13 -2.20
CA VAL A 111 -12.10 -4.22 -3.18
C VAL A 111 -11.23 -3.92 -4.41
N LEU A 112 -11.37 -2.72 -4.98
CA LEU A 112 -10.53 -2.27 -6.10
C LEU A 112 -9.03 -2.39 -5.79
N PHE A 113 -8.61 -1.96 -4.59
CA PHE A 113 -7.21 -2.07 -4.18
C PHE A 113 -6.74 -3.53 -4.10
N LEU A 114 -7.55 -4.43 -3.56
CA LEU A 114 -7.20 -5.86 -3.46
C LEU A 114 -7.17 -6.54 -4.83
N ASP A 115 -8.12 -6.22 -5.71
CA ASP A 115 -8.15 -6.74 -7.09
C ASP A 115 -6.92 -6.33 -7.88
N ASP A 116 -6.51 -5.06 -7.77
CA ASP A 116 -5.30 -4.56 -8.43
C ASP A 116 -4.04 -5.28 -7.93
N LEU A 117 -3.98 -5.63 -6.63
CA LEU A 117 -2.88 -6.44 -6.09
C LEU A 117 -2.89 -7.88 -6.63
N ILE A 118 -4.06 -8.51 -6.72
CA ILE A 118 -4.19 -9.86 -7.28
C ILE A 118 -3.73 -9.88 -8.73
N LYS A 119 -4.23 -8.94 -9.55
CA LYS A 119 -3.85 -8.80 -10.96
C LYS A 119 -2.36 -8.53 -11.15
N SER A 120 -1.73 -7.82 -10.21
CA SER A 120 -0.28 -7.54 -10.29
C SER A 120 0.61 -8.77 -10.15
N ILE A 121 0.06 -9.90 -9.65
CA ILE A 121 0.77 -11.18 -9.59
C ILE A 121 0.85 -11.82 -10.98
N GLY A 122 -0.08 -11.49 -11.90
CA GLY A 122 -0.13 -12.03 -13.25
C GLY A 122 -0.51 -13.52 -13.33
N ASN A 123 -1.11 -14.05 -12.25
CA ASN A 123 -1.60 -15.42 -12.21
C ASN A 123 -3.10 -15.44 -12.54
N LYS A 124 -3.45 -15.97 -13.72
CA LYS A 124 -4.83 -16.01 -14.23
C LYS A 124 -5.78 -16.82 -13.35
N ASP A 125 -5.30 -17.90 -12.73
CA ASP A 125 -6.14 -18.71 -11.84
C ASP A 125 -6.52 -17.91 -10.59
N LEU A 126 -5.58 -17.13 -10.06
CA LEU A 126 -5.82 -16.25 -8.93
C LEU A 126 -6.74 -15.08 -9.29
N GLU A 127 -6.61 -14.51 -10.49
CA GLU A 127 -7.53 -13.48 -11.00
C GLU A 127 -8.96 -14.01 -11.17
N ASN A 128 -9.13 -15.25 -11.63
CA ASN A 128 -10.45 -15.86 -11.73
C ASN A 128 -11.09 -16.05 -10.34
N LEU A 129 -10.29 -16.39 -9.31
CA LEU A 129 -10.76 -16.48 -7.94
C LEU A 129 -11.22 -15.15 -7.34
N SER A 130 -10.75 -14.00 -7.84
CA SER A 130 -11.20 -12.68 -7.36
C SER A 130 -12.57 -12.27 -7.91
N SER A 131 -13.11 -13.00 -8.90
CA SER A 131 -14.44 -12.77 -9.49
C SER A 131 -15.57 -13.60 -8.87
N LEU A 132 -15.25 -14.46 -7.89
CA LEU A 132 -16.19 -15.22 -7.07
C LEU A 132 -16.81 -14.38 -5.96
#